data_AF-A0A7S2IYS5-F1
#
_entry.id   AF-A0A7S2IYS5-F1
#
_cell.length_a   1.000
_cell.length_b   1.000
_cell.length_c   1.000
_cell.angle_alpha   90.00
_cell.angle_beta   90.00
_cell.angle_gamma   90.00
#
_symmetry.space_group_name_H-M   'P 1'
#
loop_
_entity.id
_entity.type
_entity.pdbx_description
1 polymer ?
#
loop_
_entity_poly.entity_id
_entity_poly.type
_entity_poly.pdbx_seq_one_letter_code
_entity_poly.pdbx_strand_id
1 'polypeptide(L)'
;NNCYNGHTFWDVEQFMWPNLLLFHPELAASSLQYRFDRRGPAAALAKSWNMAGLKFPWESALTGEEVCPWKDGQREIHISGDVSLAFWQYWQATGDRSWLGEVGWPVLKGVAEFWAYRTATLPDGSFQIRDVVDVDEKADGVSDSAYTNAVA
;
A
#
# COMPACT_ATOMS: atom_id res chain seq x y z
N ASN A 1 1.50 28.22 2.33
CA ASN A 1 1.63 27.14 1.33
C ASN A 1 2.09 25.88 2.02
N ASN A 2 1.23 24.89 2.15
CA ASN A 2 1.61 23.54 2.56
C ASN A 2 1.18 22.63 1.41
N CYS A 3 2.09 22.35 0.46
CA CYS A 3 1.72 21.81 -0.85
C CYS A 3 1.12 20.40 -0.82
N TYR A 4 1.35 19.64 0.26
CA TYR A 4 0.81 18.28 0.49
C TYR A 4 0.51 18.02 1.98
N ASN A 5 0.28 19.09 2.76
CA ASN A 5 -0.16 19.06 4.16
C ASN A 5 0.68 18.23 5.17
N GLY A 6 1.87 17.76 4.78
CA GLY A 6 2.67 16.82 5.58
C GLY A 6 2.08 15.40 5.61
N HIS A 7 1.24 15.06 4.63
CA HIS A 7 0.68 13.73 4.49
C HIS A 7 1.74 12.73 4.02
N THR A 8 1.50 11.46 4.34
CA THR A 8 2.32 10.32 3.96
C THR A 8 1.70 9.66 2.73
N PHE A 9 2.50 9.55 1.67
CA PHE A 9 2.19 8.91 0.40
C PHE A 9 3.05 7.65 0.22
N TRP A 10 2.94 6.98 -0.92
CA TRP A 10 3.86 5.92 -1.34
C TRP A 10 5.32 6.40 -1.48
N ASP A 11 5.54 7.72 -1.60
CA ASP A 11 6.85 8.38 -1.60
C ASP A 11 7.78 7.88 -0.49
N VAL A 12 7.21 7.67 0.71
CA VAL A 12 7.96 7.21 1.87
C VAL A 12 8.53 5.83 1.61
N GLU A 13 7.69 4.85 1.30
CA GLU A 13 8.10 3.46 1.13
C GLU A 13 8.93 3.23 -0.14
N GLN A 14 8.67 3.96 -1.22
CA GLN A 14 9.32 3.71 -2.51
C GLN A 14 10.63 4.47 -2.69
N PHE A 15 10.73 5.73 -2.21
CA PHE A 15 11.88 6.60 -2.51
C PHE A 15 12.75 6.88 -1.29
N MET A 16 12.14 7.10 -0.13
CA MET A 16 12.87 7.53 1.07
C MET A 16 13.37 6.34 1.90
N TRP A 17 12.47 5.38 2.13
CA TRP A 17 12.65 4.26 3.03
C TRP A 17 13.82 3.33 2.66
N PRO A 18 14.13 3.02 1.39
CA PRO A 18 15.26 2.14 1.06
C PRO A 18 16.61 2.66 1.59
N ASN A 19 16.82 3.99 1.56
CA ASN A 19 18.02 4.60 2.13
C ASN A 19 18.01 4.54 3.66
N LEU A 20 16.85 4.72 4.29
CA LEU A 20 16.73 4.54 5.74
C LEU A 20 17.05 3.11 6.15
N LEU A 21 16.57 2.10 5.42
CA LEU A 21 16.88 0.71 5.74
C LEU A 21 18.39 0.44 5.70
N LEU A 22 19.09 1.00 4.72
CA LEU A 22 20.53 0.79 4.54
C LEU A 22 21.37 1.47 5.62
N PHE A 23 21.02 2.70 6.02
CA PHE A 23 21.86 3.52 6.89
C PHE A 23 21.34 3.68 8.32
N HIS A 24 20.03 3.54 8.52
CA HIS A 24 19.29 3.82 9.76
C HIS A 24 18.11 2.84 9.94
N PRO A 25 18.37 1.53 10.08
CA PRO A 25 17.33 0.50 10.12
C PRO A 25 16.29 0.71 11.24
N GLU A 26 16.65 1.38 12.33
CA GLU A 26 15.74 1.78 13.40
C GLU A 26 14.66 2.77 12.93
N LEU A 27 15.03 3.72 12.05
CA LEU A 27 14.09 4.67 11.45
C LEU A 27 13.24 3.99 10.39
N ALA A 28 13.83 3.08 9.61
CA ALA A 28 13.11 2.26 8.64
C ALA A 28 12.03 1.40 9.32
N ALA A 29 12.36 0.76 10.44
CA ALA A 29 11.41 0.00 11.26
C ALA A 29 10.30 0.89 11.81
N SER A 30 10.63 2.08 12.32
CA SER A 30 9.64 3.05 12.81
C SER A 30 8.68 3.51 11.72
N SER A 31 9.16 3.72 10.49
CA SER A 31 8.33 4.05 9.33
C SER A 31 7.32 2.94 9.01
N LEU A 32 7.73 1.67 9.05
CA LEU A 32 6.81 0.55 8.83
C LEU A 32 5.84 0.37 10.01
N GLN A 33 6.30 0.64 11.24
CA GLN A 33 5.44 0.60 12.42
C GLN A 33 4.26 1.59 12.30
N TYR A 34 4.49 2.77 11.71
CA TYR A 34 3.42 3.73 11.42
C TYR A 34 2.29 3.11 10.59
N ARG A 35 2.62 2.35 9.52
CA ARG A 35 1.66 1.65 8.67
C ARG A 35 0.99 0.50 9.42
N PHE A 36 1.76 -0.28 10.18
CA PHE A 36 1.23 -1.39 10.98
C PHE A 36 0.18 -0.92 11.98
N ASP A 37 0.46 0.15 12.73
CA ASP A 37 -0.46 0.72 13.73
C ASP A 37 -1.76 1.24 13.10
N ARG A 38 -1.73 1.57 11.81
CA ARG A 38 -2.85 2.10 11.01
C ARG A 38 -3.55 1.06 10.14
N ARG A 39 -3.28 -0.23 10.37
CA ARG A 39 -3.99 -1.33 9.69
C ARG A 39 -5.51 -1.32 9.94
N GLY A 40 -5.97 -0.81 11.08
CA GLY A 40 -7.40 -0.67 11.39
C GLY A 40 -8.12 0.25 10.39
N PRO A 41 -7.69 1.51 10.25
CA PRO A 41 -8.14 2.42 9.19
C PRO A 41 -8.04 1.83 7.77
N ALA A 42 -6.93 1.16 7.44
CA ALA A 42 -6.78 0.52 6.13
C ALA A 42 -7.81 -0.61 5.87
N ALA A 43 -8.14 -1.40 6.90
CA ALA A 43 -9.21 -2.39 6.82
C ALA A 43 -10.59 -1.73 6.68
N ALA A 44 -10.82 -0.62 7.37
CA ALA A 44 -12.06 0.15 7.25
C ALA A 44 -12.22 0.75 5.85
N LEU A 45 -11.13 1.19 5.23
CA LEU A 45 -11.13 1.69 3.86
C LEU A 45 -11.39 0.59 2.84
N ALA A 46 -10.79 -0.60 2.99
CA ALA A 46 -11.14 -1.75 2.14
C ALA A 46 -12.62 -2.12 2.28
N LYS A 47 -13.15 -2.11 3.51
CA LYS A 47 -14.56 -2.40 3.79
C LYS A 47 -15.50 -1.37 3.17
N SER A 48 -15.13 -0.09 3.10
CA SER A 48 -15.98 0.92 2.44
C SER A 48 -16.12 0.69 0.93
N TRP A 49 -15.19 -0.07 0.33
CA TRP A 49 -15.24 -0.56 -1.05
C TRP A 49 -15.94 -1.92 -1.20
N ASN A 50 -16.56 -2.45 -0.13
CA ASN A 50 -17.09 -3.81 -0.04
C ASN A 50 -16.01 -4.89 -0.29
N MET A 51 -14.75 -4.60 0.04
CA MET A 51 -13.62 -5.51 -0.09
C MET A 51 -13.12 -5.95 1.30
N ALA A 52 -12.42 -7.07 1.35
CA ALA A 52 -11.69 -7.51 2.55
C ALA A 52 -10.21 -7.10 2.47
N GLY A 53 -9.45 -7.42 3.52
CA GLY A 53 -8.02 -7.15 3.59
C GLY A 53 -7.68 -5.72 3.99
N LEU A 54 -6.51 -5.26 3.57
CA LEU A 54 -5.96 -3.94 3.88
C LEU A 54 -5.75 -3.15 2.59
N LYS A 55 -6.50 -2.05 2.47
CA LYS A 55 -6.27 -1.01 1.47
C LYS A 55 -5.71 0.20 2.21
N PHE A 56 -4.42 0.50 2.03
CA PHE A 56 -3.86 1.72 2.57
C PHE A 56 -4.39 2.94 1.79
N PRO A 57 -4.59 4.08 2.48
CA PRO A 57 -5.02 5.30 1.82
C PRO A 57 -3.93 5.86 0.93
N TRP A 58 -4.32 6.56 -0.14
CA TRP A 58 -3.38 7.29 -1.00
C TRP A 58 -2.65 8.38 -0.22
N GLU A 59 -3.42 9.18 0.53
CA GLU A 59 -2.87 10.13 1.49
C GLU A 59 -3.23 9.72 2.90
N SER A 60 -2.19 9.54 3.72
CA SER A 60 -2.34 9.22 5.13
C SER A 60 -1.83 10.34 6.03
N ALA A 61 -2.49 10.57 7.15
CA ALA A 61 -2.08 11.55 8.15
C ALA A 61 -2.05 10.93 9.55
N LEU A 62 -2.43 11.70 10.58
CA LEU A 62 -2.35 11.28 11.97
C LEU A 62 -3.14 9.99 12.24
N THR A 63 -4.40 9.90 11.78
CA THR A 63 -5.31 8.78 12.10
C THR A 63 -5.06 7.55 11.24
N GLY A 64 -4.43 7.70 10.07
CA GLY A 64 -4.29 6.63 9.08
C GLY A 64 -5.49 6.48 8.14
N GLU A 65 -6.52 7.31 8.29
CA GLU A 65 -7.66 7.36 7.37
C GLU A 65 -7.25 8.05 6.06
N GLU A 66 -8.04 7.79 5.00
CA GLU A 66 -7.91 8.48 3.73
C GLU A 66 -8.22 9.96 3.90
N VAL A 67 -7.23 10.81 3.62
CA VAL A 67 -7.36 12.27 3.67
C VAL A 67 -7.16 12.93 2.31
N CYS A 68 -6.96 12.14 1.25
CA CYS A 68 -6.86 12.66 -0.11
C CYS A 68 -8.17 13.36 -0.47
N PRO A 69 -8.15 14.67 -0.81
CA PRO A 69 -9.36 15.39 -1.15
C PRO A 69 -9.91 15.03 -2.54
N TRP A 70 -9.13 14.32 -3.35
CA TRP A 70 -9.47 13.98 -4.73
C TRP A 70 -9.89 12.51 -4.88
N LYS A 71 -10.82 12.26 -5.81
CA LYS A 71 -11.44 10.92 -5.98
C LYS A 71 -10.57 9.93 -6.74
N ASP A 72 -9.77 10.44 -7.66
CA ASP A 72 -8.70 9.74 -8.39
C ASP A 72 -7.70 9.11 -7.42
N GLY A 73 -7.25 9.84 -6.39
CA GLY A 73 -6.34 9.28 -5.38
C GLY A 73 -6.87 8.00 -4.72
N GLN A 74 -8.19 7.88 -4.51
CA GLN A 74 -8.75 6.64 -3.95
C GLN A 74 -8.59 5.41 -4.86
N ARG A 75 -8.47 5.62 -6.18
CA ARG A 75 -8.26 4.60 -7.22
C ARG A 75 -6.78 4.35 -7.53
N GLU A 76 -5.87 5.14 -6.96
CA GLU A 76 -4.42 4.92 -7.05
C GLU A 76 -3.98 3.90 -6.00
N ILE A 77 -4.42 2.66 -6.23
CA ILE A 77 -4.41 1.59 -5.23
C ILE A 77 -3.07 0.87 -5.08
N HIS A 78 -2.11 1.16 -5.96
CA HIS A 78 -0.79 0.53 -5.95
C HIS A 78 -0.03 0.80 -4.64
N ILE A 79 -0.34 1.88 -3.92
CA ILE A 79 0.22 2.20 -2.60
C ILE A 79 0.13 1.03 -1.61
N SER A 80 -0.90 0.20 -1.68
CA SER A 80 -1.00 -0.98 -0.81
C SER A 80 0.06 -2.03 -1.15
N GLY A 81 0.38 -2.19 -2.43
CA GLY A 81 1.49 -3.01 -2.93
C GLY A 81 2.86 -2.40 -2.60
N ASP A 82 3.02 -1.08 -2.70
CA ASP A 82 4.28 -0.41 -2.34
C ASP A 82 4.60 -0.58 -0.84
N VAL A 83 3.58 -0.42 0.02
CA VAL A 83 3.71 -0.67 1.45
C VAL A 83 4.07 -2.14 1.70
N SER A 84 3.37 -3.10 1.10
CA SER A 84 3.66 -4.52 1.32
C SER A 84 5.07 -4.89 0.84
N LEU A 85 5.54 -4.32 -0.27
CA LEU A 85 6.88 -4.50 -0.78
C LEU A 85 7.95 -4.01 0.21
N ALA A 86 7.78 -2.82 0.81
CA ALA A 86 8.70 -2.32 1.83
C ALA A 86 8.76 -3.24 3.07
N PHE A 87 7.60 -3.76 3.51
CA PHE A 87 7.56 -4.74 4.60
C PHE A 87 8.30 -6.04 4.25
N TRP A 88 8.14 -6.54 3.02
CA TRP A 88 8.87 -7.71 2.54
C TRP A 88 10.38 -7.46 2.47
N GLN A 89 10.80 -6.32 1.93
CA GLN A 89 12.20 -5.93 1.82
C GLN A 89 12.86 -5.78 3.19
N TYR A 90 12.14 -5.29 4.21
CA TYR A 90 12.67 -5.20 5.58
C TYR A 90 13.03 -6.59 6.11
N TRP A 91 12.11 -7.55 5.96
CA TRP A 91 12.37 -8.92 6.37
C TRP A 91 13.54 -9.54 5.58
N GLN A 92 13.60 -9.32 4.26
CA GLN A 92 14.70 -9.82 3.44
C GLN A 92 16.07 -9.27 3.87
N ALA A 93 16.13 -8.00 4.27
CA ALA A 93 17.37 -7.35 4.68
C ALA A 93 17.82 -7.75 6.10
N THR A 94 16.87 -7.96 7.01
CA THR A 94 17.17 -8.19 8.44
C THR A 94 17.16 -9.67 8.84
N GLY A 95 16.40 -10.50 8.14
CA GLY A 95 16.14 -11.89 8.51
C GLY A 95 15.31 -12.06 9.79
N ASP A 96 14.73 -10.99 10.34
CA ASP A 96 14.00 -11.02 11.61
C ASP A 96 12.64 -11.71 11.45
N ARG A 97 12.61 -12.99 11.82
CA ARG A 97 11.39 -13.81 11.78
C ARG A 97 10.36 -13.45 12.85
N SER A 98 10.79 -12.88 13.98
CA SER A 98 9.86 -12.47 15.04
C SER A 98 9.09 -11.24 14.57
N TRP A 99 9.80 -10.24 14.05
CA TRP A 99 9.20 -9.06 13.43
C TRP A 99 8.31 -9.45 12.25
N LEU A 100 8.74 -10.38 11.39
CA LEU A 100 7.88 -10.86 10.31
C LEU A 100 6.59 -11.48 10.86
N GLY A 101 6.65 -12.32 11.89
CA GLY A 101 5.43 -12.95 12.44
C GLY A 101 4.47 -11.96 13.09
N GLU A 102 5.00 -11.01 13.86
CA GLU A 102 4.22 -10.11 14.71
C GLU A 102 3.75 -8.84 13.99
N VAL A 103 4.59 -8.30 13.10
CA VAL A 103 4.40 -6.99 12.45
C VAL A 103 4.21 -7.14 10.95
N GLY A 104 5.12 -7.84 10.27
CA GLY A 104 5.10 -7.89 8.80
C GLY A 104 3.99 -8.74 8.20
N TRP A 105 3.80 -9.95 8.71
CA TRP A 105 2.84 -10.92 8.19
C TRP A 105 1.39 -10.43 8.25
N PRO A 106 0.90 -9.80 9.35
CA PRO A 106 -0.44 -9.21 9.36
C PRO A 106 -0.68 -8.20 8.24
N VAL A 107 0.34 -7.42 7.86
CA VAL A 107 0.24 -6.44 6.77
C VAL A 107 0.28 -7.13 5.41
N LEU A 108 1.28 -8.00 5.17
CA LEU A 108 1.43 -8.74 3.91
C LEU A 108 0.18 -9.56 3.59
N LYS A 109 -0.33 -10.33 4.56
CA LYS A 109 -1.55 -11.13 4.43
C LYS A 109 -2.76 -10.25 4.14
N GLY A 110 -2.90 -9.14 4.87
CA GLY A 110 -4.02 -8.22 4.69
C GLY A 110 -4.04 -7.57 3.31
N VAL A 111 -2.89 -7.13 2.80
CA VAL A 111 -2.79 -6.57 1.44
C VAL A 111 -3.07 -7.65 0.39
N ALA A 112 -2.55 -8.86 0.55
CA ALA A 112 -2.84 -9.97 -0.36
C ALA A 112 -4.34 -10.32 -0.40
N GLU A 113 -5.02 -10.28 0.75
CA GLU A 113 -6.48 -10.44 0.82
C GLU A 113 -7.22 -9.32 0.06
N PHE A 114 -6.74 -8.08 0.14
CA PHE A 114 -7.30 -6.98 -0.65
C PHE A 114 -7.16 -7.24 -2.15
N TRP A 115 -5.97 -7.64 -2.62
CA TRP A 115 -5.74 -7.96 -4.03
C TRP A 115 -6.60 -9.12 -4.52
N ALA A 116 -6.77 -10.16 -3.70
CA ALA A 116 -7.65 -11.29 -4.02
C ALA A 116 -9.11 -10.87 -4.22
N TYR A 117 -9.60 -9.88 -3.47
CA TYR A 117 -10.94 -9.31 -3.65
C TYR A 117 -11.02 -8.31 -4.81
N ARG A 118 -9.95 -7.54 -5.03
CA ARG A 118 -9.91 -6.46 -6.03
C ARG A 118 -9.81 -6.98 -7.46
N THR A 119 -9.23 -8.16 -7.62
CA THR A 119 -8.94 -8.79 -8.91
C THR A 119 -10.16 -9.54 -9.44
N ALA A 120 -10.49 -9.32 -10.71
CA ALA A 120 -11.53 -10.08 -11.40
C ALA A 120 -10.92 -11.26 -12.17
N THR A 121 -11.54 -12.44 -12.09
CA THR A 121 -11.25 -13.56 -12.99
C THR A 121 -12.05 -13.41 -14.27
N LEU A 122 -11.39 -13.49 -15.41
CA LEU A 122 -11.99 -13.43 -16.74
C LEU A 122 -12.43 -14.83 -17.22
N PRO A 123 -13.29 -14.93 -18.27
CA PRO A 123 -13.77 -16.22 -18.77
C PRO A 123 -12.68 -17.17 -19.28
N ASP A 124 -11.53 -16.63 -19.70
CA ASP A 124 -10.37 -17.40 -20.15
C ASP A 124 -9.46 -17.87 -18.99
N GLY A 125 -9.84 -17.58 -17.75
CA GLY A 125 -9.09 -17.91 -16.54
C GLY A 125 -7.97 -16.94 -16.19
N SER A 126 -7.75 -15.88 -16.99
CA SER A 126 -6.83 -14.81 -16.64
C SER A 126 -7.41 -13.88 -15.55
N PHE A 127 -6.54 -13.05 -14.99
CA PHE A 127 -6.89 -12.10 -13.94
C PHE A 127 -6.72 -10.67 -14.44
N GLN A 128 -7.59 -9.78 -13.98
CA GLN A 128 -7.59 -8.38 -14.38
C GLN A 128 -7.93 -7.44 -13.22
N ILE A 129 -7.20 -6.32 -13.16
CA ILE A 129 -7.49 -5.18 -12.28
C ILE A 129 -7.92 -4.00 -13.16
N ARG A 130 -9.19 -3.59 -13.06
CA ARG A 130 -9.78 -2.49 -13.86
C ARG A 130 -9.98 -1.23 -13.03
N ASP A 131 -10.13 -0.09 -13.68
CA ASP A 131 -10.51 1.20 -13.07
C ASP A 131 -9.54 1.60 -11.95
N VAL A 132 -8.28 1.76 -12.34
CA VAL A 132 -7.21 2.27 -11.48
C VAL A 132 -6.59 3.53 -12.08
N VAL A 133 -5.94 4.30 -11.23
CA VAL A 133 -4.99 5.33 -11.64
C VAL A 133 -3.61 4.68 -11.62
N ASP A 134 -2.84 4.84 -12.70
CA ASP A 134 -1.47 4.36 -12.81
C ASP A 134 -0.49 5.30 -12.07
N VAL A 135 0.76 4.89 -11.88
CA VAL A 135 1.82 5.78 -11.35
C VAL A 135 2.07 6.98 -12.27
N ASP A 136 1.73 6.86 -13.56
CA ASP A 136 1.42 8.03 -14.39
C ASP A 136 -0.02 8.48 -14.10
N GLU A 137 -0.18 9.45 -13.18
CA GLU A 137 -1.50 9.96 -12.76
C GLU A 137 -2.36 10.51 -13.92
N LYS A 138 -1.79 10.74 -15.12
CA LYS A 138 -2.59 11.10 -16.30
C LYS A 138 -3.36 9.92 -16.88
N ALA A 139 -2.93 8.69 -16.60
CA ALA A 139 -3.60 7.46 -16.96
C ALA A 139 -4.62 7.05 -15.88
N ASP A 140 -5.77 7.72 -15.89
CA ASP A 140 -6.91 7.45 -15.01
C ASP A 140 -7.96 6.55 -15.69
N GLY A 141 -8.55 5.64 -14.91
CA GLY A 141 -9.61 4.72 -15.36
C GLY A 141 -9.07 3.59 -16.24
N VAL A 142 -7.76 3.32 -16.17
CA VAL A 142 -7.13 2.28 -16.97
C VAL A 142 -7.38 0.90 -16.38
N SER A 143 -7.25 -0.12 -17.22
CA SER A 143 -7.25 -1.52 -16.80
C SER A 143 -5.89 -2.11 -17.09
N ASP A 144 -5.46 -3.05 -16.23
CA ASP A 144 -4.18 -3.74 -16.35
C ASP A 144 -2.97 -2.80 -16.44
N SER A 145 -3.00 -1.76 -15.59
CA SER A 145 -1.82 -0.96 -15.27
C SER A 145 -0.66 -1.91 -14.98
N ALA A 146 0.43 -1.79 -15.75
CA ALA A 146 1.56 -2.70 -15.63
C ALA A 146 2.19 -2.63 -14.23
N TYR A 147 2.27 -1.43 -13.66
CA TYR A 147 2.79 -1.22 -12.32
C TYR A 147 1.86 -1.84 -11.27
N THR A 148 0.56 -1.51 -11.32
CA THR A 148 -0.43 -2.01 -10.36
C THR A 148 -0.51 -3.53 -10.38
N ASN A 149 -0.52 -4.14 -11.56
CA ASN A 149 -0.54 -5.60 -11.69
C ASN A 149 0.76 -6.25 -11.21
N ALA A 150 1.90 -5.56 -11.25
CA ALA A 150 3.19 -6.10 -10.79
C ALA A 150 3.33 -6.07 -9.26
N VAL A 151 2.72 -5.09 -8.59
CA VAL A 151 2.75 -4.99 -7.12
C VAL A 151 1.59 -5.72 -6.43
N ALA A 152 0.61 -6.19 -7.19
CA ALA A 152 -0.53 -6.99 -6.72
C ALA A 152 -0.18 -8.47 -6.57
#